data_AF-A0A935BMF5-F1
#
_entry.id   AF-A0A935BMF5-F1
#
_cell.length_a   1.000
_cell.length_b   1.000
_cell.length_c   1.000
_cell.angle_alpha   90.00
_cell.angle_beta   90.00
_cell.angle_gamma   90.00
#
_symmetry.space_group_name_H-M   'P 1'
#
loop_
_entity.id
_entity.type
_entity.pdbx_description
1 polymer ?
#
loop_
_entity_poly.entity_id
_entity_poly.type
_entity_poly.pdbx_seq_one_letter_code
_entity_poly.pdbx_strand_id
1 'polypeptide(L)'
;MIEAWQLACIRDFPRDHTAMHGMMATMSERPPPRTTAPAARPRRRNGAAAAEPLRAPLTPEAWIDAATGVLVDEGIDHVRVDVLAGQLGVTRGSFYWHFRDREDLLRRVLQAWRERATEQLTVRLEQATADAVAQLRDVLSLPFRGRAATRAARIELAIRAWARRDAMARQAVDEADASRIGYIAQVFSSLGFSIAEARARAFLLYAYVVGESQMPTQGSATQRQERRRFVERLLQQPLGT
;
A
#
# COMPACT_ATOMS: atom_id res chain seq x y z
N MET A 1 20.41 14.86 16.69
CA MET A 1 20.74 13.63 17.45
C MET A 1 20.06 12.48 16.74
N ILE A 2 20.75 11.37 16.50
CA ILE A 2 20.18 10.19 15.85
C ILE A 2 19.78 9.21 16.96
N GLU A 3 18.49 8.93 17.09
CA GLU A 3 17.97 8.15 18.22
C GLU A 3 18.14 6.64 18.05
N ALA A 4 18.11 5.93 19.20
CA ALA A 4 18.59 4.56 19.38
C ALA A 4 17.92 3.48 18.50
N TRP A 5 16.76 3.78 17.89
CA TRP A 5 16.05 2.89 16.97
C TRP A 5 16.91 2.47 15.75
N GLN A 6 17.77 3.35 15.25
CA GLN A 6 18.55 3.08 14.05
C GLN A 6 19.68 2.04 14.26
N LEU A 7 19.95 1.65 15.53
CA LEU A 7 20.86 0.57 15.92
C LEU A 7 20.14 -0.75 16.24
N ALA A 8 18.84 -0.71 16.56
CA ALA A 8 18.07 -1.89 16.96
C ALA A 8 17.78 -2.84 15.78
N CYS A 9 17.44 -2.30 14.61
CA CYS A 9 17.06 -3.07 13.41
C CYS A 9 18.21 -3.86 12.75
N ILE A 10 19.37 -4.01 13.40
CA ILE A 10 20.57 -4.64 12.84
C ILE A 10 20.92 -5.97 13.53
N ARG A 11 20.41 -6.26 14.74
CA ARG A 11 21.00 -7.33 15.58
C ARG A 11 20.20 -8.62 15.78
N ASP A 12 18.88 -8.59 15.70
CA ASP A 12 18.07 -9.78 16.03
C ASP A 12 17.01 -10.07 14.95
N PHE A 13 17.27 -11.07 14.10
CA PHE A 13 16.20 -11.91 13.56
C PHE A 13 16.71 -13.33 13.23
N PRO A 14 15.95 -14.41 13.54
CA PRO A 14 16.43 -15.78 13.36
C PRO A 14 16.37 -16.24 11.91
N ARG A 15 17.25 -17.19 11.56
CA ARG A 15 17.16 -17.98 10.33
C ARG A 15 16.38 -19.26 10.63
N ASP A 16 15.31 -19.52 9.88
CA ASP A 16 15.01 -20.84 9.28
C ASP A 16 13.67 -20.84 8.51
N HIS A 17 13.62 -21.59 7.39
CA HIS A 17 12.45 -21.74 6.49
C HIS A 17 12.18 -23.22 6.20
N THR A 18 10.96 -23.72 6.47
CA THR A 18 10.38 -24.99 5.98
C THR A 18 8.89 -25.03 6.37
N ALA A 19 7.90 -25.46 5.57
CA ALA A 19 7.78 -25.61 4.11
C ALA A 19 6.26 -25.69 3.76
N MET A 20 5.89 -25.83 2.47
CA MET A 20 4.48 -25.95 2.04
C MET A 20 4.34 -26.98 0.90
N HIS A 21 3.37 -27.92 1.01
CA HIS A 21 2.45 -28.42 -0.04
C HIS A 21 1.83 -29.80 0.30
N GLY A 22 0.57 -30.00 -0.13
CA GLY A 22 -0.13 -31.30 -0.16
C GLY A 22 -1.46 -31.15 -0.93
N MET A 23 -1.78 -32.04 -1.86
CA MET A 23 -2.75 -31.79 -2.95
C MET A 23 -3.66 -33.00 -3.23
N MET A 24 -5.00 -32.78 -3.30
CA MET A 24 -6.07 -33.63 -3.89
C MET A 24 -6.18 -35.10 -3.36
N ALA A 25 -7.29 -35.85 -3.46
CA ALA A 25 -8.40 -35.83 -4.41
C ALA A 25 -9.64 -36.67 -3.97
N THR A 26 -10.74 -36.53 -4.74
CA THR A 26 -11.81 -37.54 -5.05
C THR A 26 -12.88 -37.99 -4.03
N MET A 27 -14.01 -38.47 -4.60
CA MET A 27 -15.26 -39.06 -4.03
C MET A 27 -16.41 -38.05 -3.78
N SER A 28 -17.70 -38.34 -4.04
CA SER A 28 -18.33 -39.41 -4.84
C SER A 28 -19.77 -39.01 -5.29
N GLU A 29 -20.26 -39.70 -6.34
CA GLU A 29 -21.68 -40.04 -6.66
C GLU A 29 -22.84 -39.01 -6.74
N ARG A 30 -23.72 -39.25 -7.73
CA ARG A 30 -25.05 -38.62 -7.90
C ARG A 30 -26.16 -39.49 -7.29
N PRO A 31 -27.24 -38.88 -6.75
CA PRO A 31 -28.54 -39.55 -6.56
C PRO A 31 -29.49 -39.40 -7.78
N PRO A 32 -30.60 -40.17 -7.84
CA PRO A 32 -31.36 -40.50 -9.06
C PRO A 32 -32.54 -39.55 -9.42
N PRO A 33 -33.22 -39.71 -10.57
CA PRO A 33 -34.18 -38.72 -11.08
C PRO A 33 -35.53 -38.74 -10.36
N ARG A 34 -36.25 -37.60 -10.38
CA ARG A 34 -37.61 -37.48 -9.85
C ARG A 34 -38.66 -37.39 -10.96
N THR A 35 -39.73 -38.16 -10.75
CA THR A 35 -40.89 -38.37 -11.61
C THR A 35 -41.67 -37.08 -11.93
N THR A 36 -42.16 -36.97 -13.16
CA THR A 36 -43.07 -35.92 -13.62
C THR A 36 -44.52 -36.18 -13.21
N ALA A 37 -45.19 -35.18 -12.63
CA ALA A 37 -46.63 -35.11 -12.41
C ALA A 37 -47.10 -33.64 -12.52
N PRO A 38 -48.39 -33.36 -12.82
CA PRO A 38 -48.76 -32.22 -13.67
C PRO A 38 -48.91 -30.86 -12.98
N ALA A 39 -48.96 -29.82 -13.82
CA ALA A 39 -48.93 -28.41 -13.43
C ALA A 39 -50.15 -27.93 -12.63
N ALA A 40 -49.90 -27.33 -11.47
CA ALA A 40 -50.85 -26.47 -10.76
C ALA A 40 -50.53 -24.98 -11.05
N ARG A 41 -51.54 -24.20 -11.47
CA ARG A 41 -51.41 -22.75 -11.71
C ARG A 41 -51.04 -22.01 -10.41
N PRO A 42 -49.92 -21.27 -10.34
CA PRO A 42 -49.67 -20.39 -9.21
C PRO A 42 -50.53 -19.12 -9.31
N ARG A 43 -51.18 -18.75 -8.21
CA ARG A 43 -51.82 -17.43 -8.02
C ARG A 43 -50.79 -16.32 -8.26
N ARG A 44 -51.21 -15.21 -8.90
CA ARG A 44 -50.41 -13.97 -8.95
C ARG A 44 -50.05 -13.54 -7.53
N ARG A 45 -48.76 -13.62 -7.18
CA ARG A 45 -48.21 -13.06 -5.94
C ARG A 45 -47.70 -11.66 -6.27
N ASN A 46 -48.31 -10.63 -5.70
CA ASN A 46 -47.87 -9.24 -5.88
C ASN A 46 -46.44 -9.06 -5.37
N GLY A 47 -45.68 -8.23 -6.07
CA GLY A 47 -44.49 -7.53 -5.58
C GLY A 47 -43.52 -8.35 -4.74
N ALA A 48 -42.63 -9.10 -5.40
CA ALA A 48 -41.32 -9.34 -4.79
C ALA A 48 -40.62 -7.98 -4.70
N ALA A 49 -40.64 -7.35 -3.53
CA ALA A 49 -39.72 -6.27 -3.24
C ALA A 49 -38.31 -6.80 -3.50
N ALA A 50 -37.57 -6.13 -4.38
CA ALA A 50 -36.17 -6.47 -4.59
C ALA A 50 -35.48 -6.37 -3.22
N ALA A 51 -34.88 -7.47 -2.77
CA ALA A 51 -34.13 -7.45 -1.53
C ALA A 51 -33.04 -6.39 -1.70
N GLU A 52 -33.08 -5.34 -0.88
CA GLU A 52 -31.93 -4.44 -0.76
C GLU A 52 -30.71 -5.32 -0.49
N PRO A 53 -29.60 -5.17 -1.24
CA PRO A 53 -28.40 -5.91 -0.93
C PRO A 53 -28.05 -5.61 0.52
N LEU A 54 -27.94 -6.64 1.36
CA LEU A 54 -27.59 -6.46 2.78
C LEU A 54 -26.34 -5.58 2.81
N ARG A 55 -26.51 -4.35 3.34
CA ARG A 55 -25.41 -3.39 3.47
C ARG A 55 -24.30 -4.12 4.21
N ALA A 56 -23.17 -4.34 3.54
CA ALA A 56 -22.02 -4.96 4.18
C ALA A 56 -21.72 -4.18 5.48
N PRO A 57 -21.46 -4.88 6.60
CA PRO A 57 -21.20 -4.20 7.86
C PRO A 57 -20.05 -3.23 7.64
N LEU A 58 -20.25 -1.95 7.96
CA LEU A 58 -19.19 -0.97 7.79
C LEU A 58 -18.07 -1.32 8.75
N THR A 59 -16.89 -1.49 8.18
CA THR A 59 -15.69 -1.82 8.94
C THR A 59 -14.85 -0.54 9.15
N PRO A 60 -13.92 -0.52 10.11
CA PRO A 60 -12.98 0.60 10.25
C PRO A 60 -12.24 0.90 8.93
N GLU A 61 -11.92 -0.13 8.14
CA GLU A 61 -11.21 -0.01 6.86
C GLU A 61 -12.05 0.74 5.82
N ALA A 62 -13.38 0.57 5.80
CA ALA A 62 -14.26 1.33 4.91
C ALA A 62 -14.23 2.84 5.21
N TRP A 63 -14.18 3.21 6.50
CA TRP A 63 -14.02 4.61 6.92
C TRP A 63 -12.62 5.15 6.62
N ILE A 64 -11.57 4.35 6.80
CA ILE A 64 -10.17 4.71 6.50
C ILE A 64 -9.99 4.93 4.99
N ASP A 65 -10.54 4.06 4.15
CA ASP A 65 -10.44 4.19 2.69
C ASP A 65 -11.29 5.36 2.15
N ALA A 66 -12.47 5.62 2.73
CA ALA A 66 -13.25 6.83 2.42
C ALA A 66 -12.51 8.11 2.84
N ALA A 67 -11.94 8.14 4.05
CA ALA A 67 -11.12 9.25 4.55
C ALA A 67 -9.88 9.49 3.68
N THR A 68 -9.25 8.42 3.20
CA THR A 68 -8.13 8.47 2.25
C THR A 68 -8.57 9.04 0.89
N GLY A 69 -9.78 8.70 0.42
CA GLY A 69 -10.37 9.29 -0.79
C GLY A 69 -10.57 10.80 -0.65
N VAL A 70 -11.29 11.24 0.39
CA VAL A 70 -11.51 12.67 0.68
C VAL A 70 -10.20 13.42 0.85
N LEU A 71 -9.21 12.85 1.55
CA LEU A 71 -7.88 13.45 1.69
C LEU A 71 -7.19 13.69 0.34
N VAL A 72 -7.37 12.78 -0.62
CA VAL A 72 -6.73 12.82 -1.95
C VAL A 72 -7.45 13.75 -2.94
N ASP A 73 -8.77 13.86 -2.86
CA ASP A 73 -9.59 14.63 -3.80
C ASP A 73 -9.94 16.04 -3.28
N GLU A 74 -10.10 16.22 -1.96
CA GLU A 74 -10.56 17.47 -1.32
C GLU A 74 -9.60 18.02 -0.24
N GLY A 75 -8.66 17.21 0.26
CA GLY A 75 -7.67 17.61 1.26
C GLY A 75 -8.11 17.40 2.72
N ILE A 76 -7.18 17.61 3.65
CA ILE A 76 -7.34 17.22 5.06
C ILE A 76 -8.52 17.90 5.78
N ASP A 77 -8.80 19.17 5.46
CA ASP A 77 -9.87 19.94 6.10
C ASP A 77 -11.28 19.41 5.76
N HIS A 78 -11.41 18.70 4.64
CA HIS A 78 -12.64 18.05 4.19
C HIS A 78 -12.87 16.66 4.81
N VAL A 79 -11.83 16.03 5.40
CA VAL A 79 -11.92 14.72 6.08
C VAL A 79 -12.70 14.88 7.40
N ARG A 80 -14.02 14.98 7.30
CA ARG A 80 -14.94 15.24 8.42
C ARG A 80 -15.95 14.10 8.57
N VAL A 81 -16.36 13.83 9.82
CA VAL A 81 -17.25 12.70 10.14
C VAL A 81 -18.60 12.80 9.42
N ASP A 82 -19.14 14.00 9.24
CA ASP A 82 -20.40 14.24 8.53
C ASP A 82 -20.28 14.02 7.01
N VAL A 83 -19.19 14.50 6.39
CA VAL A 83 -18.88 14.24 4.97
C VAL A 83 -18.73 12.74 4.71
N LEU A 84 -17.95 12.05 5.54
CA LEU A 84 -17.68 10.62 5.42
C LEU A 84 -18.93 9.77 5.67
N ALA A 85 -19.76 10.13 6.66
CA ALA A 85 -21.03 9.45 6.90
C ALA A 85 -21.99 9.59 5.71
N GLY A 86 -22.03 10.78 5.08
CA GLY A 86 -22.79 11.03 3.86
C GLY A 86 -22.30 10.18 2.68
N GLN A 87 -20.99 10.15 2.42
CA GLN A 87 -20.40 9.33 1.34
C GLN A 87 -20.61 7.83 1.53
N LEU A 88 -20.57 7.35 2.78
CA LEU A 88 -20.81 5.95 3.14
C LEU A 88 -22.30 5.58 3.26
N GLY A 89 -23.22 6.56 3.14
CA GLY A 89 -24.67 6.34 3.21
C GLY A 89 -25.18 5.95 4.61
N VAL A 90 -24.54 6.45 5.67
CA VAL A 90 -24.78 6.04 7.07
C VAL A 90 -24.94 7.22 8.02
N THR A 91 -25.32 6.92 9.26
CA THR A 91 -25.43 7.94 10.32
C THR A 91 -24.07 8.33 10.87
N ARG A 92 -23.96 9.57 11.37
CA ARG A 92 -22.81 10.00 12.19
C ARG A 92 -22.63 9.13 13.46
N GLY A 93 -23.70 8.54 13.99
CA GLY A 93 -23.61 7.62 15.13
C GLY A 93 -22.81 6.35 14.82
N SER A 94 -22.87 5.87 13.57
CA SER A 94 -22.14 4.68 13.11
C SER A 94 -20.62 4.85 13.19
N PHE A 95 -20.10 6.08 13.06
CA PHE A 95 -18.66 6.37 13.17
C PHE A 95 -18.08 6.04 14.55
N TYR A 96 -18.80 6.40 15.62
CA TYR A 96 -18.31 6.31 17.00
C TYR A 96 -18.22 4.88 17.55
N TRP A 97 -18.70 3.88 16.80
CA TRP A 97 -18.45 2.46 17.08
C TRP A 97 -17.06 1.98 16.65
N HIS A 98 -16.38 2.72 15.77
CA HIS A 98 -15.09 2.35 15.19
C HIS A 98 -13.94 3.26 15.62
N PHE A 99 -14.22 4.54 15.85
CA PHE A 99 -13.23 5.55 16.21
C PHE A 99 -13.74 6.43 17.34
N ARG A 100 -12.86 6.82 18.26
CA ARG A 100 -13.22 7.73 19.36
C ARG A 100 -13.58 9.13 18.84
N ASP A 101 -12.81 9.61 17.87
CA ASP A 101 -12.84 10.97 17.37
C ASP A 101 -12.22 11.05 15.95
N ARG A 102 -12.23 12.25 15.34
CA ARG A 102 -11.62 12.49 14.01
C ARG A 102 -10.10 12.25 14.02
N GLU A 103 -9.41 12.58 15.10
CA GLU A 103 -7.96 12.43 15.18
C GLU A 103 -7.56 10.95 15.24
N ASP A 104 -8.37 10.11 15.87
CA ASP A 104 -8.24 8.65 15.89
C ASP A 104 -8.39 8.02 14.49
N LEU A 105 -9.39 8.46 13.71
CA LEU A 105 -9.48 8.13 12.28
C LEU A 105 -8.22 8.57 11.52
N LEU A 106 -7.73 9.79 11.76
CA LEU A 106 -6.55 10.33 11.07
C LEU A 106 -5.24 9.58 11.43
N ARG A 107 -5.07 9.16 12.70
CA ARG A 107 -4.01 8.25 13.11
C ARG A 107 -4.09 6.93 12.34
N ARG A 108 -5.28 6.36 12.21
CA ARG A 108 -5.52 5.10 11.48
C ARG A 108 -5.26 5.22 9.97
N VAL A 109 -5.58 6.37 9.36
CA VAL A 109 -5.24 6.67 7.96
C VAL A 109 -3.72 6.72 7.76
N LEU A 110 -2.98 7.41 8.64
CA LEU A 110 -1.52 7.46 8.59
C LEU A 110 -0.89 6.09 8.84
N GLN A 111 -1.43 5.32 9.80
CA GLN A 111 -1.00 3.95 10.07
C GLN A 111 -1.19 3.06 8.83
N ALA A 112 -2.39 3.02 8.24
CA ALA A 112 -2.67 2.21 7.06
C ALA A 112 -1.82 2.63 5.84
N TRP A 113 -1.51 3.92 5.68
CA TRP A 113 -0.57 4.37 4.65
C TRP A 113 0.88 3.93 4.93
N ARG A 114 1.35 4.03 6.18
CA ARG A 114 2.68 3.54 6.59
C ARG A 114 2.82 2.03 6.46
N GLU A 115 1.80 1.26 6.83
CA GLU A 115 1.75 -0.19 6.67
C GLU A 115 1.84 -0.56 5.19
N ARG A 116 0.97 0.00 4.33
CA ARG A 116 1.04 -0.21 2.87
C ARG A 116 2.39 0.21 2.26
N ALA A 117 3.10 1.15 2.89
CA ALA A 117 4.45 1.58 2.50
C ALA A 117 5.58 0.69 3.05
N THR A 118 5.37 -0.03 4.16
CA THR A 118 6.42 -0.76 4.92
C THR A 118 6.29 -2.27 4.78
N GLU A 119 5.07 -2.81 4.71
CA GLU A 119 4.77 -4.22 4.50
C GLU A 119 5.37 -4.72 3.17
N GLN A 120 5.35 -3.87 2.15
CA GLN A 120 6.06 -4.08 0.89
C GLN A 120 7.59 -4.12 1.02
N LEU A 121 8.18 -3.56 2.08
CA LEU A 121 9.63 -3.57 2.33
C LEU A 121 9.99 -4.81 3.16
N THR A 122 9.26 -5.07 4.25
CA THR A 122 9.49 -6.21 5.16
C THR A 122 9.45 -7.54 4.43
N VAL A 123 8.39 -7.80 3.65
CA VAL A 123 8.25 -9.06 2.86
C VAL A 123 9.41 -9.22 1.87
N ARG A 124 9.96 -8.12 1.33
CA ARG A 124 11.13 -8.17 0.43
C ARG A 124 12.46 -8.35 1.19
N LEU A 125 12.55 -7.93 2.46
CA LEU A 125 13.74 -8.14 3.31
C LEU A 125 13.83 -9.58 3.82
N GLU A 126 12.70 -10.17 4.19
CA GLU A 126 12.62 -11.60 4.50
C GLU A 126 13.07 -12.46 3.30
N GLN A 127 12.83 -11.95 2.08
CA GLN A 127 13.29 -12.53 0.82
C GLN A 127 14.70 -12.08 0.40
N ALA A 128 15.49 -11.38 1.22
CA ALA A 128 16.75 -10.74 0.79
C ALA A 128 17.92 -11.68 0.45
N THR A 129 17.74 -13.00 0.52
CA THR A 129 18.61 -13.98 -0.14
C THR A 129 18.37 -14.06 -1.66
N ALA A 130 17.27 -13.49 -2.16
CA ALA A 130 16.95 -13.39 -3.58
C ALA A 130 17.49 -12.08 -4.21
N ASP A 131 18.47 -12.24 -5.11
CA ASP A 131 18.96 -11.27 -6.10
C ASP A 131 18.71 -9.77 -5.78
N ALA A 132 19.71 -9.13 -5.16
CA ALA A 132 19.68 -7.70 -4.87
C ALA A 132 19.56 -6.80 -6.12
N VAL A 133 19.96 -7.28 -7.31
CA VAL A 133 19.75 -6.55 -8.57
C VAL A 133 18.28 -6.63 -8.98
N ALA A 134 17.61 -7.77 -8.78
CA ALA A 134 16.16 -7.88 -8.94
C ALA A 134 15.40 -6.97 -7.95
N GLN A 135 15.82 -6.90 -6.69
CA GLN A 135 15.25 -5.98 -5.70
C GLN A 135 15.40 -4.50 -6.13
N LEU A 136 16.59 -4.11 -6.61
CA LEU A 136 16.84 -2.76 -7.14
C LEU A 136 15.92 -2.44 -8.34
N ARG A 137 15.78 -3.37 -9.29
CA ARG A 137 14.85 -3.26 -10.43
C ARG A 137 13.39 -3.17 -10.00
N ASP A 138 13.02 -3.91 -8.96
CA ASP A 138 11.67 -3.89 -8.40
C ASP A 138 11.32 -2.50 -7.84
N VAL A 139 12.21 -1.90 -7.04
CA VAL A 139 12.08 -0.51 -6.55
C VAL A 139 12.00 0.49 -7.71
N LEU A 140 12.92 0.40 -8.69
CA LEU A 140 12.92 1.23 -9.90
C LEU A 140 11.63 1.10 -10.73
N SER A 141 10.89 -0.01 -10.60
CA SER A 141 9.63 -0.22 -11.32
C SER A 141 8.41 0.42 -10.65
N LEU A 142 8.49 0.75 -9.35
CA LEU A 142 7.33 1.16 -8.54
C LEU A 142 6.51 2.32 -9.16
N PRO A 143 7.10 3.41 -9.67
CA PRO A 143 6.33 4.52 -10.27
C PRO A 143 5.50 4.12 -11.49
N PHE A 144 5.84 2.99 -12.13
CA PHE A 144 5.31 2.59 -13.43
C PHE A 144 4.26 1.47 -13.35
N ARG A 145 3.85 1.05 -12.16
CA ARG A 145 2.87 -0.05 -11.93
C ARG A 145 1.41 0.38 -12.17
N GLY A 146 1.17 1.07 -13.28
CA GLY A 146 -0.17 1.48 -13.75
C GLY A 146 -1.00 2.21 -12.70
N ARG A 147 -2.32 1.94 -12.70
CA ARG A 147 -3.30 2.65 -11.84
C ARG A 147 -3.00 2.57 -10.35
N ALA A 148 -2.39 1.47 -9.87
CA ALA A 148 -2.02 1.31 -8.47
C ALA A 148 -0.90 2.30 -8.08
N ALA A 149 0.14 2.44 -8.91
CA ALA A 149 1.20 3.42 -8.70
C ALA A 149 0.66 4.86 -8.74
N THR A 150 -0.23 5.18 -9.69
CA THR A 150 -0.87 6.51 -9.77
C THR A 150 -1.70 6.82 -8.52
N ARG A 151 -2.50 5.86 -8.02
CA ARG A 151 -3.27 6.04 -6.77
C ARG A 151 -2.34 6.25 -5.57
N ALA A 152 -1.29 5.44 -5.44
CA ALA A 152 -0.31 5.57 -4.37
C ALA A 152 0.41 6.94 -4.40
N ALA A 153 0.81 7.41 -5.58
CA ALA A 153 1.43 8.73 -5.75
C ALA A 153 0.51 9.89 -5.34
N ARG A 154 -0.79 9.81 -5.65
CA ARG A 154 -1.78 10.81 -5.19
C ARG A 154 -1.95 10.81 -3.67
N ILE A 155 -2.00 9.64 -3.03
CA ILE A 155 -2.08 9.48 -1.56
C ILE A 155 -0.81 10.07 -0.90
N GLU A 156 0.35 9.70 -1.41
CA GLU A 156 1.65 10.20 -0.95
C GLU A 156 1.73 11.74 -1.01
N LEU A 157 1.27 12.34 -2.11
CA LEU A 157 1.24 13.79 -2.29
C LEU A 157 0.28 14.47 -1.30
N ALA A 158 -0.91 13.90 -1.09
CA ALA A 158 -1.90 14.45 -0.17
C ALA A 158 -1.43 14.40 1.30
N ILE A 159 -0.79 13.30 1.71
CA ILE A 159 -0.21 13.16 3.06
C ILE A 159 0.96 14.12 3.25
N ARG A 160 1.83 14.30 2.24
CA ARG A 160 2.89 15.33 2.29
C ARG A 160 2.35 16.75 2.33
N ALA A 161 1.23 17.03 1.67
CA ALA A 161 0.56 18.33 1.75
C ALA A 161 0.00 18.59 3.16
N TRP A 162 -0.63 17.59 3.80
CA TRP A 162 -1.09 17.65 5.19
C TRP A 162 0.08 17.83 6.19
N ALA A 163 1.16 17.06 6.03
CA ALA A 163 2.39 17.14 6.83
C ALA A 163 3.09 18.51 6.84
N ARG A 164 2.73 19.45 5.94
CA ARG A 164 3.23 20.83 5.97
C ARG A 164 2.74 21.64 7.17
N ARG A 165 1.63 21.24 7.81
CA ARG A 165 0.94 22.01 8.86
C ARG A 165 0.55 21.18 10.08
N ASP A 166 0.90 19.89 10.09
CA ASP A 166 0.48 18.93 11.10
C ASP A 166 1.67 18.06 11.53
N ALA A 167 1.95 18.05 12.84
CA ALA A 167 3.11 17.35 13.41
C ALA A 167 2.97 15.83 13.37
N MET A 168 1.75 15.28 13.49
CA MET A 168 1.49 13.84 13.46
C MET A 168 1.67 13.29 12.05
N ALA A 169 1.12 13.98 11.05
CA ALA A 169 1.36 13.65 9.64
C ALA A 169 2.83 13.85 9.25
N ARG A 170 3.50 14.87 9.80
CA ARG A 170 4.92 15.09 9.57
C ARG A 170 5.79 13.94 10.11
N GLN A 171 5.57 13.54 11.36
CA GLN A 171 6.25 12.40 11.96
C GLN A 171 6.03 11.13 11.14
N ALA A 172 4.79 10.85 10.71
CA ALA A 172 4.49 9.70 9.88
C ALA A 172 5.26 9.71 8.53
N VAL A 173 5.44 10.88 7.92
CA VAL A 173 6.23 11.05 6.69
C VAL A 173 7.72 10.82 6.94
N ASP A 174 8.30 11.44 7.97
CA ASP A 174 9.72 11.29 8.28
C ASP A 174 10.06 9.81 8.63
N GLU A 175 9.19 9.12 9.37
CA GLU A 175 9.33 7.68 9.68
C GLU A 175 9.23 6.78 8.44
N ALA A 176 8.25 7.03 7.55
CA ALA A 176 8.09 6.26 6.32
C ALA A 176 9.30 6.45 5.39
N ASP A 177 9.80 7.67 5.24
CA ASP A 177 10.94 7.98 4.37
C ASP A 177 12.23 7.36 4.92
N ALA A 178 12.45 7.43 6.24
CA ALA A 178 13.57 6.75 6.90
C ALA A 178 13.54 5.22 6.68
N SER A 179 12.36 4.59 6.81
CA SER A 179 12.15 3.16 6.56
C SER A 179 12.46 2.78 5.10
N ARG A 180 11.91 3.53 4.14
CA ARG A 180 12.12 3.32 2.69
C ARG A 180 13.58 3.49 2.28
N ILE A 181 14.26 4.54 2.76
CA ILE A 181 15.69 4.76 2.49
C ILE A 181 16.53 3.67 3.16
N GLY A 182 16.17 3.25 4.37
CA GLY A 182 16.81 2.14 5.09
C GLY A 182 16.78 0.83 4.30
N TYR A 183 15.61 0.43 3.80
CA TYR A 183 15.43 -0.72 2.92
C TYR A 183 16.35 -0.64 1.69
N ILE A 184 16.31 0.48 0.96
CA ILE A 184 17.11 0.64 -0.26
C ILE A 184 18.62 0.63 0.06
N ALA A 185 19.04 1.16 1.21
CA ALA A 185 20.44 1.12 1.64
C ALA A 185 20.90 -0.31 1.96
N GLN A 186 20.02 -1.18 2.46
CA GLN A 186 20.31 -2.60 2.61
C GLN A 186 20.49 -3.28 1.24
N VAL A 187 19.62 -2.98 0.25
CA VAL A 187 19.78 -3.47 -1.13
C VAL A 187 21.15 -3.08 -1.72
N PHE A 188 21.56 -1.81 -1.60
CA PHE A 188 22.89 -1.39 -2.07
C PHE A 188 24.06 -1.99 -1.25
N SER A 189 23.87 -2.26 0.04
CA SER A 189 24.89 -2.95 0.84
C SER A 189 25.06 -4.41 0.38
N SER A 190 23.96 -5.10 0.04
CA SER A 190 23.97 -6.44 -0.56
C SER A 190 24.56 -6.49 -1.97
N LEU A 191 24.63 -5.35 -2.68
CA LEU A 191 25.35 -5.19 -3.94
C LEU A 191 26.86 -4.92 -3.74
N GLY A 192 27.35 -4.90 -2.50
CA GLY A 192 28.78 -4.74 -2.16
C GLY A 192 29.25 -3.30 -1.95
N PHE A 193 28.35 -2.31 -1.96
CA PHE A 193 28.73 -0.92 -1.66
C PHE A 193 28.99 -0.70 -0.16
N SER A 194 29.89 0.25 0.15
CA SER A 194 30.12 0.68 1.53
C SER A 194 28.84 1.26 2.15
N ILE A 195 28.67 1.17 3.47
CA ILE A 195 27.47 1.69 4.17
C ILE A 195 27.22 3.18 3.86
N ALA A 196 28.29 3.97 3.71
CA ALA A 196 28.20 5.39 3.36
C ALA A 196 27.66 5.61 1.94
N GLU A 197 28.24 4.93 0.94
CA GLU A 197 27.75 5.00 -0.44
C GLU A 197 26.35 4.40 -0.59
N ALA A 198 26.06 3.28 0.07
CA ALA A 198 24.77 2.61 0.02
C ALA A 198 23.65 3.54 0.51
N ARG A 199 23.88 4.32 1.58
CA ARG A 199 22.96 5.36 2.04
C ARG A 199 22.79 6.50 1.03
N ALA A 200 23.87 6.98 0.41
CA ALA A 200 23.81 8.03 -0.60
C ALA A 200 23.06 7.57 -1.87
N ARG A 201 23.39 6.39 -2.40
CA ARG A 201 22.70 5.75 -3.53
C ARG A 201 21.23 5.47 -3.23
N ALA A 202 20.91 5.07 -1.99
CA ALA A 202 19.54 4.87 -1.54
C ALA A 202 18.72 6.15 -1.51
N PHE A 203 19.28 7.24 -1.00
CA PHE A 203 18.63 8.55 -1.03
C PHE A 203 18.38 9.02 -2.48
N LEU A 204 19.37 8.87 -3.37
CA LEU A 204 19.23 9.21 -4.79
C LEU A 204 18.16 8.36 -5.51
N LEU A 205 18.13 7.04 -5.26
CA LEU A 205 17.08 6.18 -5.81
C LEU A 205 15.70 6.58 -5.29
N TYR A 206 15.59 6.84 -3.99
CA TYR A 206 14.32 7.22 -3.38
C TYR A 206 13.80 8.54 -3.95
N ALA A 207 14.67 9.55 -4.06
CA ALA A 207 14.34 10.84 -4.68
C ALA A 207 13.91 10.67 -6.15
N TYR A 208 14.58 9.80 -6.92
CA TYR A 208 14.17 9.46 -8.28
C TYR A 208 12.77 8.81 -8.34
N VAL A 209 12.50 7.81 -7.49
CA VAL A 209 11.20 7.13 -7.43
C VAL A 209 10.08 8.12 -7.08
N VAL A 210 10.29 8.99 -6.08
CA VAL A 210 9.33 10.04 -5.71
C VAL A 210 9.11 11.03 -6.86
N GLY A 211 10.19 11.45 -7.53
CA GLY A 211 10.13 12.35 -8.68
C GLY A 211 9.32 11.79 -9.85
N GLU A 212 9.57 10.54 -10.25
CA GLU A 212 8.79 9.84 -11.28
C GLU A 212 7.31 9.74 -10.92
N SER A 213 7.01 9.40 -9.67
CA SER A 213 5.62 9.29 -9.18
C SER A 213 4.87 10.61 -9.17
N GLN A 214 5.54 11.74 -8.90
CA GLN A 214 4.92 13.07 -8.82
C GLN A 214 4.95 13.84 -10.16
N MET A 215 5.79 13.44 -11.12
CA MET A 215 5.94 14.11 -12.42
C MET A 215 5.55 13.22 -13.62
N PRO A 216 4.34 12.62 -13.65
CA PRO A 216 3.97 11.61 -14.66
C PRO A 216 3.89 12.14 -16.10
N THR A 217 3.84 13.47 -16.28
CA THR A 217 3.79 14.14 -17.59
C THR A 217 5.18 14.33 -18.23
N GLN A 218 6.27 14.05 -17.51
CA GLN A 218 7.63 14.35 -17.97
C GLN A 218 8.21 13.24 -18.86
N GLY A 219 7.92 13.37 -20.16
CA GLY A 219 8.42 12.52 -21.25
C GLY A 219 7.48 11.39 -21.64
N SER A 220 7.69 10.83 -22.83
CA SER A 220 6.97 9.67 -23.36
C SER A 220 7.25 8.39 -22.57
N ALA A 221 6.44 7.34 -22.74
CA ALA A 221 6.68 6.04 -22.09
C ALA A 221 8.09 5.48 -22.38
N THR A 222 8.58 5.66 -23.62
CA THR A 222 9.94 5.29 -24.03
C THR A 222 10.99 6.08 -23.27
N GLN A 223 10.87 7.41 -23.21
CA GLN A 223 11.81 8.28 -22.49
C GLN A 223 11.88 7.95 -20.99
N ARG A 224 10.75 7.59 -20.37
CA ARG A 224 10.72 7.14 -18.98
C ARG A 224 11.41 5.77 -18.79
N GLN A 225 11.26 4.86 -19.75
CA GLN A 225 11.97 3.57 -19.73
C GLN A 225 13.49 3.74 -19.91
N GLU A 226 13.91 4.61 -20.83
CA GLU A 226 15.32 4.98 -21.06
C GLU A 226 15.93 5.60 -19.81
N ARG A 227 15.23 6.56 -19.19
CA ARG A 227 15.65 7.21 -17.93
C ARG A 227 15.77 6.20 -16.79
N ARG A 228 14.83 5.26 -16.66
CA ARG A 228 14.93 4.16 -15.68
C ARG A 228 16.16 3.29 -15.91
N ARG A 229 16.44 2.89 -17.15
CA ARG A 229 17.65 2.12 -17.53
C ARG A 229 18.95 2.91 -17.34
N PHE A 230 18.91 4.22 -17.48
CA PHE A 230 20.05 5.10 -17.19
C PHE A 230 20.33 5.12 -15.67
N VAL A 231 19.30 5.37 -14.86
CA VAL A 231 19.42 5.39 -13.39
C VAL A 231 19.82 4.02 -12.83
N GLU A 232 19.28 2.92 -13.36
CA GLU A 232 19.68 1.55 -12.99
C GLU A 232 21.18 1.32 -13.14
N ARG A 233 21.77 1.73 -14.28
CA ARG A 233 23.21 1.60 -14.54
C ARG A 233 24.03 2.55 -13.69
N LEU A 234 23.64 3.82 -13.63
CA LEU A 234 24.36 4.87 -12.88
C LEU A 234 24.51 4.50 -11.40
N LEU A 235 23.43 4.02 -10.77
CA LEU A 235 23.45 3.66 -9.35
C LEU A 235 24.23 2.38 -9.04
N GLN A 236 24.55 1.56 -10.05
CA GLN A 236 25.39 0.36 -9.92
C GLN A 236 26.85 0.58 -10.32
N GLN A 237 27.20 1.73 -10.91
CA GLN A 237 28.59 2.03 -11.24
C GLN A 237 29.40 2.34 -9.98
N PRO A 238 30.59 1.72 -9.80
CA PRO A 238 31.57 2.20 -8.82
C PRO A 238 31.89 3.67 -9.08
N LEU A 239 32.11 4.44 -8.03
CA LEU A 239 32.75 5.75 -8.18
C LEU A 239 34.22 5.49 -8.52
N GLY A 240 34.72 6.12 -9.59
CA GLY A 240 36.14 6.03 -9.94
C GLY A 240 37.00 6.59 -8.81
N THR A 241 38.02 5.83 -8.39
CA THR A 241 39.07 6.25 -7.46
C THR A 241 40.07 7.20 -8.12
#